data_AF-A0A0C2WUG1-F1
#
_entry.id   AF-A0A0C2WUG1-F1
#
_cell.length_a   1.000
_cell.length_b   1.000
_cell.length_c   1.000
_cell.angle_alpha   90.00
_cell.angle_beta   90.00
_cell.angle_gamma   90.00
#
_symmetry.space_group_name_H-M   'P 1'
#
loop_
_entity.id
_entity.type
_entity.pdbx_description
1 polymer ?
#
loop_
_entity_poly.entity_id
_entity_poly.type
_entity_poly.pdbx_seq_one_letter_code
_entity_poly.pdbx_strand_id
1 'polypeptide(L)'
;MVRGTGKFKQKRGGGRHFSKNMGSDRHVDHDPSRENRDGEEESDDGDGDAEDEDEDESEEEEEGDATTELTRAERKELKKKQAEKEDEEEEDPDLINPNHVQKKLTISDLNNTRELTRREKEQKEKADAKDKYWKLHVQGKTQEAQSDLARLAKIRAERDAAQAKRKAEAEAKAADIETKKQAQLAKRK
;
A
#
# COMPACT_ATOMS: atom_id res chain seq x y z
N MET A 1 -44.23 -31.44 -24.79
CA MET A 1 -45.20 -30.49 -25.38
C MET A 1 -44.61 -29.09 -25.39
N VAL A 2 -44.16 -28.61 -26.55
CA VAL A 2 -43.72 -27.21 -26.74
C VAL A 2 -44.97 -26.37 -26.96
N ARG A 3 -45.30 -25.48 -26.04
CA ARG A 3 -46.43 -24.54 -26.19
C ARG A 3 -45.91 -23.32 -26.95
N GLY A 4 -46.40 -23.15 -28.18
CA GLY A 4 -45.99 -22.07 -29.07
C GLY A 4 -46.19 -20.69 -28.46
N THR A 5 -45.15 -19.86 -28.54
CA THR A 5 -45.25 -18.44 -28.22
C THR A 5 -46.02 -17.75 -29.35
N GLY A 6 -47.23 -17.26 -29.04
CA GLY A 6 -48.09 -16.54 -29.98
C GLY A 6 -47.47 -15.26 -30.53
N LYS A 7 -48.11 -14.68 -31.56
CA LYS A 7 -47.70 -13.53 -32.40
C LYS A 7 -47.45 -12.19 -31.67
N PHE A 8 -47.25 -12.18 -30.37
CA PHE A 8 -46.96 -10.98 -29.59
C PHE A 8 -45.60 -11.12 -28.88
N LYS A 9 -44.68 -10.19 -29.18
CA LYS A 9 -43.40 -10.08 -28.45
C LYS A 9 -43.71 -9.71 -27.01
N GLN A 10 -43.60 -10.66 -26.07
CA GLN A 10 -43.60 -10.34 -24.65
C GLN A 10 -42.38 -9.47 -24.35
N LYS A 11 -42.58 -8.15 -24.19
CA LYS A 11 -41.55 -7.25 -23.70
C LYS A 11 -41.30 -7.59 -22.23
N ARG A 12 -40.27 -8.41 -21.97
CA ARG A 12 -39.75 -8.59 -20.60
C ARG A 12 -39.10 -7.28 -20.18
N GLY A 13 -39.37 -6.87 -18.95
CA GLY A 13 -39.30 -5.49 -18.47
C GLY A 13 -37.98 -4.78 -18.74
N GLY A 14 -38.10 -3.49 -19.11
CA GLY A 14 -36.96 -2.58 -19.19
C GLY A 14 -36.31 -2.40 -17.81
N GLY A 15 -34.98 -2.46 -17.79
CA GLY A 15 -34.17 -2.44 -16.56
C GLY A 15 -34.46 -1.21 -15.70
N ARG A 16 -34.68 -1.44 -14.41
CA ARG A 16 -34.77 -0.37 -13.41
C ARG A 16 -33.35 0.08 -13.08
N HIS A 17 -33.00 1.33 -13.38
CA HIS A 17 -31.71 1.91 -13.03
C HIS A 17 -31.77 2.50 -11.61
N PHE A 18 -31.09 1.87 -10.65
CA PHE A 18 -31.05 2.33 -9.25
C PHE A 18 -29.89 3.29 -8.94
N SER A 19 -29.04 3.61 -9.92
CA SER A 19 -27.80 4.38 -9.72
C SER A 19 -27.90 5.88 -10.03
N LYS A 20 -29.08 6.40 -10.42
CA LYS A 20 -29.20 7.81 -10.82
C LYS A 20 -29.37 8.81 -9.66
N ASN A 21 -29.56 8.33 -8.42
CA ASN A 21 -29.84 9.21 -7.27
C ASN A 21 -29.15 8.81 -5.95
N MET A 22 -28.07 8.02 -5.97
CA MET A 22 -27.21 7.87 -4.78
C MET A 22 -26.24 9.04 -4.72
N GLY A 23 -26.79 10.24 -4.56
CA GLY A 23 -26.03 11.47 -4.32
C GLY A 23 -25.52 11.48 -2.89
N SER A 24 -24.19 11.61 -2.77
CA SER A 24 -23.49 12.42 -1.78
C SER A 24 -24.24 12.74 -0.49
N ASP A 25 -24.18 11.83 0.48
CA ASP A 25 -24.47 12.16 1.87
C ASP A 25 -23.32 11.67 2.76
N ARG A 26 -22.21 12.40 2.71
CA ARG A 26 -21.23 12.40 3.79
C ARG A 26 -20.44 13.71 3.75
N HIS A 27 -20.90 14.67 4.54
CA HIS A 27 -20.10 15.81 4.97
C HIS A 27 -18.74 15.34 5.49
N VAL A 28 -17.67 15.72 4.80
CA VAL A 28 -16.34 15.92 5.38
C VAL A 28 -15.77 17.14 4.69
N ASP A 29 -15.57 18.20 5.47
CA ASP A 29 -15.02 19.49 5.07
C ASP A 29 -13.66 19.32 4.36
N HIS A 30 -13.59 19.72 3.09
CA HIS A 30 -12.33 19.80 2.33
C HIS A 30 -11.94 21.27 2.20
N ASP A 31 -10.89 21.66 2.92
CA ASP A 31 -10.26 22.99 2.89
C ASP A 31 -9.42 23.15 1.60
N PRO A 32 -9.69 24.16 0.74
CA PRO A 32 -9.06 24.30 -0.57
C PRO A 32 -7.68 24.99 -0.55
N SER A 33 -7.01 25.16 0.60
CA SER A 33 -5.79 25.98 0.68
C SER A 33 -4.47 25.28 0.30
N ARG A 34 -4.46 24.05 -0.26
CA ARG A 34 -3.20 23.30 -0.49
C ARG A 34 -2.80 23.04 -1.93
N GLU A 35 -3.56 23.51 -2.91
CA GLU A 35 -3.31 23.19 -4.32
C GLU A 35 -2.79 24.38 -5.13
N ASN A 36 -1.66 24.97 -4.71
CA ASN A 36 -0.89 25.92 -5.53
C ASN A 36 0.56 26.01 -5.02
N ARG A 37 1.42 25.08 -5.46
CA ARG A 37 2.89 25.23 -5.57
C ARG A 37 3.44 24.01 -6.32
N ASP A 38 3.39 24.01 -7.66
CA ASP A 38 4.56 24.23 -8.55
C ASP A 38 5.74 23.29 -8.19
N GLY A 39 6.20 22.34 -9.00
CA GLY A 39 6.11 22.18 -10.46
C GLY A 39 7.41 22.63 -11.12
N GLU A 40 8.48 21.81 -11.10
CA GLU A 40 9.67 22.00 -11.96
C GLU A 40 10.28 20.64 -12.36
N GLU A 41 10.67 20.55 -13.64
CA GLU A 41 11.21 19.44 -14.42
C GLU A 41 12.66 19.08 -14.07
N GLU A 42 13.09 17.83 -14.34
CA GLU A 42 14.37 17.57 -15.02
C GLU A 42 14.38 16.18 -15.71
N SER A 43 14.95 16.16 -16.91
CA SER A 43 15.07 15.09 -17.91
C SER A 43 16.41 14.35 -17.76
N ASP A 44 16.47 13.03 -17.98
CA ASP A 44 17.66 12.39 -18.58
C ASP A 44 17.39 10.99 -19.17
N ASP A 45 18.02 10.77 -20.32
CA ASP A 45 18.05 9.68 -21.30
C ASP A 45 18.37 8.25 -20.81
N GLY A 46 18.00 7.24 -21.62
CA GLY A 46 18.78 5.99 -21.73
C GLY A 46 17.98 4.71 -22.01
N ASP A 47 17.41 4.57 -23.21
CA ASP A 47 16.84 3.31 -23.72
C ASP A 47 17.89 2.52 -24.53
N GLY A 48 17.86 1.19 -24.41
CA GLY A 48 18.80 0.30 -25.07
C GLY A 48 18.28 -1.14 -25.18
N ASP A 49 17.82 -1.45 -26.40
CA ASP A 49 18.04 -2.70 -27.14
C ASP A 49 17.28 -3.97 -26.72
N ALA A 50 16.34 -4.40 -27.58
CA ALA A 50 16.23 -5.78 -28.04
C ALA A 50 15.24 -5.86 -29.21
N GLU A 51 15.78 -6.11 -30.40
CA GLU A 51 15.04 -6.65 -31.55
C GLU A 51 14.48 -8.04 -31.23
N ASP A 52 13.28 -8.35 -31.75
CA ASP A 52 12.97 -9.70 -32.22
C ASP A 52 11.91 -9.62 -33.32
N GLU A 53 12.34 -10.01 -34.52
CA GLU A 53 11.51 -10.35 -35.66
C GLU A 53 10.61 -11.52 -35.30
N ASP A 54 9.31 -11.45 -35.56
CA ASP A 54 8.59 -12.68 -35.92
C ASP A 54 7.48 -12.36 -36.93
N GLU A 55 7.73 -12.92 -38.10
CA GLU A 55 6.94 -12.92 -39.31
C GLU A 55 5.95 -14.08 -39.20
N ASP A 56 4.65 -13.79 -39.03
CA ASP A 56 3.62 -14.82 -39.19
C ASP A 56 2.45 -14.28 -40.01
N GLU A 57 2.52 -14.69 -41.27
CA GLU A 57 1.52 -14.64 -42.32
C GLU A 57 0.32 -15.53 -41.93
N SER A 58 -0.84 -14.93 -41.64
CA SER A 58 -2.10 -15.65 -41.81
C SER A 58 -3.27 -14.74 -42.07
N GLU A 59 -3.80 -14.99 -43.26
CA GLU A 59 -4.86 -14.36 -44.02
C GLU A 59 -6.25 -14.81 -43.54
N GLU A 60 -7.25 -13.93 -43.75
CA GLU A 60 -8.71 -14.20 -43.79
C GLU A 60 -9.41 -14.69 -42.50
N GLU A 61 -10.65 -14.35 -42.13
CA GLU A 61 -11.76 -13.52 -42.62
C GLU A 61 -12.67 -13.29 -41.38
N GLU A 62 -13.14 -12.07 -41.14
CA GLU A 62 -14.55 -11.65 -41.25
C GLU A 62 -15.31 -11.54 -39.90
N GLU A 63 -15.63 -10.27 -39.61
CA GLU A 63 -16.76 -9.67 -38.90
C GLU A 63 -17.35 -10.25 -37.60
N GLY A 64 -17.38 -9.37 -36.59
CA GLY A 64 -18.19 -9.49 -35.39
C GLY A 64 -18.10 -8.23 -34.52
N ASP A 65 -18.78 -7.18 -34.95
CA ASP A 65 -18.92 -5.85 -34.33
C ASP A 65 -19.19 -5.87 -32.81
N ALA A 66 -18.26 -5.29 -32.04
CA ALA A 66 -18.53 -4.59 -30.79
C ALA A 66 -17.34 -3.65 -30.48
N THR A 67 -17.53 -2.41 -30.87
CA THR A 67 -16.74 -1.18 -30.66
C THR A 67 -16.06 -1.01 -29.29
N THR A 68 -14.93 -1.71 -29.10
CA THR A 68 -13.77 -1.18 -28.36
C THR A 68 -12.55 -1.52 -29.21
N GLU A 69 -11.94 -0.52 -29.84
CA GLU A 69 -10.71 -0.66 -30.63
C GLU A 69 -9.52 -0.96 -29.71
N LEU A 70 -9.52 -2.15 -29.11
CA LEU A 70 -8.39 -2.69 -28.37
C LEU A 70 -7.45 -3.39 -29.35
N THR A 71 -6.17 -3.09 -29.23
CA THR A 71 -5.11 -3.72 -30.00
C THR A 71 -5.09 -5.25 -29.77
N ARG A 72 -4.53 -6.01 -30.72
CA ARG A 72 -4.38 -7.48 -30.57
C ARG A 72 -3.63 -7.87 -29.29
N ALA A 73 -2.71 -7.02 -28.85
CA ALA A 73 -1.97 -7.15 -27.59
C ALA A 73 -2.91 -7.02 -26.37
N GLU A 74 -3.70 -5.95 -26.30
CA GLU A 74 -4.66 -5.74 -25.20
C GLU A 74 -5.71 -6.84 -25.11
N ARG A 75 -6.17 -7.39 -26.25
CA ARG A 75 -7.07 -8.56 -26.25
C ARG A 75 -6.41 -9.82 -25.68
N LYS A 76 -5.13 -10.08 -26.03
CA LYS A 76 -4.37 -11.21 -25.47
C LYS A 76 -4.14 -11.02 -23.97
N GLU A 77 -3.84 -9.81 -23.52
CA GLU A 77 -3.66 -9.49 -22.09
C GLU A 77 -4.94 -9.64 -21.29
N LEU A 78 -6.09 -9.21 -21.83
CA LEU A 78 -7.38 -9.40 -21.17
C LEU A 78 -7.76 -10.87 -21.08
N LYS A 79 -7.48 -11.66 -22.12
CA LYS A 79 -7.68 -13.11 -22.11
C LYS A 79 -6.76 -13.81 -21.11
N LYS A 80 -5.51 -13.38 -21.01
CA LYS A 80 -4.55 -13.89 -20.00
C LYS A 80 -4.99 -13.52 -18.59
N LYS A 81 -5.43 -12.27 -18.35
CA LYS A 81 -5.99 -11.81 -17.06
C LYS A 81 -7.29 -12.52 -16.71
N GLN A 82 -8.08 -12.98 -17.68
CA GLN A 82 -9.26 -13.81 -17.41
C GLN A 82 -8.89 -15.23 -17.01
N ALA A 83 -7.94 -15.87 -17.72
CA ALA A 83 -7.47 -17.20 -17.38
C ALA A 83 -6.76 -17.24 -16.00
N GLU A 84 -5.95 -16.22 -15.70
CA GLU A 84 -5.27 -16.10 -14.40
C GLU A 84 -6.26 -15.87 -13.25
N LYS A 85 -7.41 -15.22 -13.51
CA LYS A 85 -8.50 -15.09 -12.54
C LYS A 85 -9.28 -16.39 -12.35
N GLU A 86 -9.48 -17.19 -13.40
CA GLU A 86 -10.09 -18.52 -13.27
C GLU A 86 -9.19 -19.46 -12.46
N ASP A 87 -7.88 -19.45 -12.71
CA ASP A 87 -6.91 -20.22 -11.92
C ASP A 87 -6.83 -19.71 -10.45
N GLU A 88 -6.88 -18.39 -10.21
CA GLU A 88 -6.94 -17.82 -8.84
C GLU A 88 -8.27 -18.13 -8.12
N GLU A 89 -9.40 -18.18 -8.84
CA GLU A 89 -10.70 -18.59 -8.27
C GLU A 89 -10.75 -20.10 -7.97
N GLU A 90 -10.01 -20.93 -8.72
CA GLU A 90 -9.81 -22.36 -8.43
C GLU A 90 -8.80 -22.62 -7.30
N GLU A 91 -7.90 -21.67 -7.03
CA GLU A 91 -6.93 -21.71 -5.91
C GLU A 91 -7.47 -21.10 -4.60
N ASP A 92 -8.72 -20.61 -4.59
CA ASP A 92 -9.35 -20.11 -3.37
C ASP A 92 -9.47 -21.27 -2.36
N PRO A 93 -8.76 -21.24 -1.20
CA PRO A 93 -8.63 -22.38 -0.31
C PRO A 93 -9.97 -22.88 0.26
N ASP A 94 -10.99 -22.04 0.20
CA ASP A 94 -12.35 -22.34 0.67
C ASP A 94 -13.24 -23.01 -0.40
N LEU A 95 -12.82 -23.02 -1.68
CA LEU A 95 -13.56 -23.62 -2.81
C LEU A 95 -12.94 -24.92 -3.35
N ILE A 96 -11.79 -25.34 -2.81
CA ILE A 96 -11.10 -26.56 -3.25
C ILE A 96 -11.97 -27.79 -2.95
N ASN A 97 -12.28 -28.57 -3.99
CA ASN A 97 -13.02 -29.82 -3.84
C ASN A 97 -12.21 -30.83 -2.99
N PRO A 98 -12.72 -31.29 -1.84
CA PRO A 98 -11.99 -32.18 -0.94
C PRO A 98 -11.69 -33.57 -1.52
N ASN A 99 -12.37 -33.97 -2.60
CA ASN A 99 -12.08 -35.21 -3.33
C ASN A 99 -11.07 -35.01 -4.47
N HIS A 100 -10.58 -33.80 -4.72
CA HIS A 100 -9.59 -33.54 -5.76
C HIS A 100 -8.19 -33.91 -5.26
N VAL A 101 -7.67 -35.04 -5.74
CA VAL A 101 -6.32 -35.52 -5.39
C VAL A 101 -5.30 -34.91 -6.35
N GLN A 102 -4.67 -33.81 -5.95
CA GLN A 102 -3.65 -33.15 -6.76
C GLN A 102 -2.35 -33.97 -6.90
N LYS A 103 -1.95 -34.69 -5.84
CA LYS A 103 -0.72 -35.51 -5.83
C LYS A 103 -0.92 -36.77 -4.98
N LYS A 104 -0.56 -37.93 -5.53
CA LYS A 104 -0.62 -39.23 -4.82
C LYS A 104 0.67 -39.40 -4.00
N LEU A 105 0.58 -39.24 -2.68
CA LEU A 105 1.72 -39.45 -1.77
C LEU A 105 1.90 -40.94 -1.47
N THR A 106 3.15 -41.38 -1.30
CA THR A 106 3.49 -42.74 -0.86
C THR A 106 3.68 -42.81 0.66
N ILE A 107 3.59 -44.00 1.25
CA ILE A 107 3.77 -44.23 2.70
C ILE A 107 5.15 -43.75 3.19
N SER A 108 6.17 -43.79 2.32
CA SER A 108 7.51 -43.29 2.60
C SER A 108 7.56 -41.75 2.69
N ASP A 109 6.72 -41.04 1.93
CA ASP A 109 6.67 -39.58 1.92
C ASP A 109 6.04 -39.01 3.20
N LEU A 110 5.20 -39.78 3.89
CA LEU A 110 4.55 -39.37 5.14
C LEU A 110 5.53 -39.35 6.33
N ASN A 111 6.62 -40.11 6.27
CA ASN A 111 7.61 -40.18 7.35
C ASN A 111 8.74 -39.14 7.21
N ASN A 112 8.84 -38.46 6.06
CA ASN A 112 9.86 -37.45 5.81
C ASN A 112 9.26 -36.05 5.96
N THR A 113 9.91 -35.18 6.74
CA THR A 113 9.54 -33.77 6.80
C THR A 113 9.73 -33.16 5.41
N ARG A 114 8.64 -32.72 4.79
CA ARG A 114 8.68 -32.10 3.46
C ARG A 114 9.66 -30.93 3.47
N GLU A 115 10.75 -31.07 2.74
CA GLU A 115 11.70 -29.98 2.58
C GLU A 115 10.99 -28.83 1.86
N LEU A 116 11.10 -27.63 2.42
CA LEU A 116 10.51 -26.43 1.83
C LEU A 116 10.99 -26.32 0.39
N THR A 117 10.05 -26.05 -0.52
CA THR A 117 10.39 -25.80 -1.92
C THR A 117 11.34 -24.61 -2.00
N ARG A 118 12.15 -24.50 -3.07
CA ARG A 118 13.08 -23.37 -3.23
C ARG A 118 12.37 -22.02 -3.05
N ARG A 119 11.16 -21.90 -3.60
CA ARG A 119 10.29 -20.72 -3.45
C ARG A 119 9.90 -20.47 -2.00
N GLU A 120 9.53 -21.51 -1.25
CA GLU A 120 9.20 -21.38 0.17
C GLU A 120 10.42 -21.02 1.04
N LYS A 121 11.61 -21.54 0.70
CA LYS A 121 12.86 -21.17 1.38
C LYS A 121 13.17 -19.70 1.19
N GLU A 122 13.13 -19.22 -0.05
CA GLU A 122 13.37 -17.80 -0.37
C GLU A 122 12.31 -16.88 0.27
N GLN A 123 11.04 -17.29 0.31
CA GLN A 123 9.98 -16.54 1.02
C GLN A 123 10.22 -16.47 2.52
N LYS A 124 10.63 -17.58 3.15
CA LYS A 124 10.95 -17.62 4.58
C LYS A 124 12.18 -16.77 4.89
N GLU A 125 13.22 -16.84 4.08
CA GLU A 125 14.40 -15.98 4.23
C GLU A 125 14.06 -14.50 4.07
N LYS A 126 13.17 -14.15 3.13
CA LYS A 126 12.67 -12.78 2.96
C LYS A 126 11.87 -12.32 4.18
N ALA A 127 11.05 -13.19 4.77
CA ALA A 127 10.34 -12.89 6.01
C ALA A 127 11.32 -12.70 7.18
N ASP A 128 12.25 -13.63 7.36
CA ASP A 128 13.28 -13.57 8.41
C ASP A 128 14.17 -12.33 8.27
N ALA A 129 14.49 -11.91 7.05
CA ALA A 129 15.26 -10.69 6.78
C ALA A 129 14.49 -9.43 7.16
N LYS A 130 13.19 -9.37 6.83
CA LYS A 130 12.31 -8.28 7.28
C LYS A 130 12.24 -8.24 8.79
N ASP A 131 12.04 -9.37 9.46
CA ASP A 131 11.94 -9.43 10.91
C ASP A 131 13.25 -9.01 11.58
N LYS A 132 14.39 -9.41 11.03
CA LYS A 132 15.71 -8.93 11.48
C LYS A 132 15.86 -7.42 11.32
N TYR A 133 15.46 -6.87 10.18
CA TYR A 133 15.48 -5.43 9.93
C TYR A 133 14.58 -4.71 10.93
N TRP A 134 13.33 -5.15 11.10
CA TRP A 134 12.39 -4.58 12.07
C TRP A 134 12.93 -4.65 13.49
N LYS A 135 13.52 -5.78 13.89
CA LYS A 135 14.15 -5.95 15.19
C LYS A 135 15.32 -4.98 15.39
N LEU A 136 16.16 -4.77 14.40
CA LEU A 136 17.25 -3.79 14.45
C LEU A 136 16.73 -2.35 14.46
N HIS A 137 15.67 -2.07 13.72
CA HIS A 137 15.04 -0.75 13.65
C HIS A 137 14.41 -0.38 15.01
N VAL A 138 13.67 -1.29 15.62
CA VAL A 138 13.13 -1.13 16.98
C VAL A 138 14.24 -0.96 18.02
N GLN A 139 15.38 -1.64 17.84
CA GLN A 139 16.55 -1.45 18.69
C GLN A 139 17.28 -0.11 18.45
N GLY A 140 16.89 0.68 17.46
CA GLY A 140 17.56 1.94 17.13
C GLY A 140 18.92 1.76 16.44
N LYS A 141 19.17 0.60 15.84
CA LYS A 141 20.47 0.27 15.21
C LYS A 141 20.51 0.54 13.71
N THR A 142 19.36 0.71 13.06
CA THR A 142 19.30 1.15 11.65
C THR A 142 19.68 2.62 11.54
N GLN A 143 20.26 3.02 10.42
CA GLN A 143 20.66 4.43 10.20
C GLN A 143 19.47 5.38 10.32
N GLU A 144 18.30 4.96 9.83
CA GLU A 144 17.04 5.70 9.97
C GLU A 144 16.68 5.94 11.44
N ALA A 145 16.63 4.88 12.26
CA ALA A 145 16.26 5.00 13.66
C ALA A 145 17.31 5.78 14.46
N GLN A 146 18.61 5.63 14.14
CA GLN A 146 19.68 6.43 14.73
C GLN A 146 19.51 7.92 14.41
N SER A 147 19.15 8.26 13.17
CA SER A 147 18.93 9.65 12.76
C SER A 147 17.75 10.27 13.51
N ASP A 148 16.67 9.52 13.71
CA ASP A 148 15.51 10.01 14.46
C ASP A 148 15.80 10.16 15.95
N LEU A 149 16.51 9.19 16.55
CA LEU A 149 17.01 9.31 17.92
C LEU A 149 17.93 10.52 18.09
N ALA A 150 18.81 10.79 17.13
CA ALA A 150 19.68 11.96 17.15
C ALA A 150 18.89 13.27 17.03
N ARG A 151 17.85 13.32 16.18
CA ARG A 151 16.92 14.45 16.10
C ARG A 151 16.22 14.68 17.44
N LEU A 152 15.67 13.63 18.04
CA LEU A 152 15.01 13.70 19.34
C LEU A 152 15.97 14.12 20.45
N ALA A 153 17.22 13.66 20.43
CA ALA A 153 18.25 14.05 21.39
C ALA A 153 18.57 15.55 21.32
N LYS A 154 18.67 16.13 20.11
CA LYS A 154 18.85 17.58 19.94
C LYS A 154 17.70 18.37 20.56
N ILE A 155 16.46 17.96 20.29
CA ILE A 155 15.27 18.62 20.85
C ILE A 155 15.24 18.50 22.38
N ARG A 156 15.58 17.34 22.94
CA ARG A 156 15.71 17.16 24.40
C ARG A 156 16.74 18.11 24.97
N ALA A 157 17.93 18.18 24.38
CA ALA A 157 19.00 19.09 24.82
C ALA A 157 18.58 20.57 24.74
N GLU A 158 17.89 20.98 23.67
CA GLU A 158 17.37 22.34 23.54
C GLU A 158 16.32 22.66 24.61
N ARG A 159 15.41 21.72 24.89
CA ARG A 159 14.41 21.88 25.95
C ARG A 159 15.04 21.96 27.33
N ASP A 160 16.00 21.09 27.61
CA ASP A 160 16.69 21.07 28.91
C ASP A 160 17.51 22.35 29.10
N ALA A 161 18.19 22.83 28.05
CA ALA A 161 18.91 24.10 28.09
C ALA A 161 17.96 25.29 28.26
N ALA A 162 16.80 25.30 27.60
CA ALA A 162 15.79 26.34 27.78
C ALA A 162 15.18 26.32 29.19
N GLN A 163 14.90 25.13 29.73
CA GLN A 163 14.43 24.98 31.11
C GLN A 163 15.49 25.41 32.11
N ALA A 164 16.76 25.07 31.91
CA ALA A 164 17.86 25.50 32.75
C ALA A 164 18.03 27.02 32.71
N LYS A 165 17.97 27.65 31.53
CA LYS A 165 17.98 29.11 31.38
C LYS A 165 16.81 29.76 32.11
N ARG A 166 15.60 29.22 31.98
CA ARG A 166 14.41 29.74 32.66
C ARG A 166 14.50 29.59 34.18
N LYS A 167 15.06 28.49 34.69
CA LYS A 167 15.30 28.27 36.12
C LYS A 167 16.36 29.23 36.65
N ALA A 168 17.49 29.38 35.95
CA ALA A 168 18.55 30.31 36.34
C ALA A 168 18.05 31.78 36.36
N GLU A 169 17.26 32.20 35.37
CA GLU A 169 16.67 33.54 35.35
C GLU A 169 15.66 33.73 36.50
N ALA A 170 14.85 32.71 36.79
CA ALA A 170 13.91 32.75 37.91
C ALA A 170 14.61 32.83 39.28
N GLU A 171 15.68 32.06 39.46
CA GLU A 171 16.52 32.07 40.67
C GLU A 171 17.26 33.40 40.83
N ALA A 172 17.81 33.97 39.76
CA ALA A 172 18.44 35.30 39.80
C ALA A 172 17.42 36.40 40.17
N LYS A 173 16.22 36.37 39.57
CA LYS A 173 15.13 37.29 39.93
C LYS A 173 14.68 37.10 41.38
N ALA A 174 14.59 35.86 41.86
CA ALA A 174 14.25 35.57 43.25
C ALA A 174 15.30 36.11 44.22
N ALA A 175 16.59 35.89 43.95
CA ALA A 175 17.70 36.42 44.73
C ALA A 175 17.70 37.97 44.74
N ASP A 176 17.44 38.61 43.61
CA ASP A 176 17.31 40.08 43.53
C ASP A 176 16.13 40.60 44.36
N ILE A 177 15.00 39.90 44.36
CA ILE A 177 13.84 40.26 45.17
C ILE A 177 14.15 40.05 46.65
N GLU A 178 14.83 38.97 47.02
CA GLU A 178 15.22 38.68 48.40
C GLU A 178 16.22 39.70 48.93
N THR A 179 17.25 40.05 48.16
CA THR A 179 18.22 41.09 48.55
C THR A 179 17.54 42.45 48.69
N LYS A 180 16.63 42.83 47.78
CA LYS A 180 15.82 44.06 47.91
C LYS A 180 14.93 44.02 49.15
N LYS A 181 14.26 42.90 49.45
CA LYS A 181 13.44 42.73 50.66
C LYS A 181 14.29 42.84 51.93
N GLN A 182 15.46 42.20 51.97
CA GLN A 182 16.38 42.28 53.10
C GLN A 182 16.89 43.71 53.32
N ALA A 183 17.28 44.42 52.25
CA ALA A 183 17.69 45.82 52.32
C ALA A 183 16.55 46.74 52.83
N GLN A 184 15.31 46.51 52.40
CA GLN A 184 14.15 47.25 52.89
C GLN A 184 13.85 46.98 54.37
N LEU A 185 14.01 45.74 54.83
CA LEU A 185 13.85 45.37 56.25
C LEU A 185 14.94 45.99 57.12
N ALA A 186 16.19 46.02 56.64
CA ALA A 186 17.30 46.65 57.34
C ALA A 186 17.11 48.18 57.47
N LYS A 187 16.53 48.84 56.45
CA LYS A 187 16.23 50.28 56.48
C LYS A 187 15.03 50.66 57.36
N ARG A 188 14.17 49.69 57.72
CA ARG A 188 12.99 49.88 58.59
C ARG A 188 13.27 49.66 60.09
N LYS A 189 14.45 49.15 60.45
CA LYS A 189 14.96 49.11 61.83
C LYS A 189 15.69 50.41 62.15
#